data_AF-A0A533ZTS0-F1
#
_entry.id   AF-A0A533ZTS0-F1
#
_cell.length_a   1.000
_cell.length_b   1.000
_cell.length_c   1.000
_cell.angle_alpha   90.00
_cell.angle_beta   90.00
_cell.angle_gamma   90.00
#
_symmetry.space_group_name_H-M   'P 1'
#
loop_
_entity.id
_entity.type
_entity.pdbx_description
1 polymer ?
#
loop_
_entity_poly.entity_id
_entity_poly.type
_entity_poly.pdbx_seq_one_letter_code
_entity_poly.pdbx_strand_id
1 'polypeptide(L)'
;PLGDLFKTQVRALARHVGVPEEILRKPPTPDLVPGQTTEGDYGISYDKVDRILYYLIRGMKPEEVVARGFTPEEVAKVAGRLDSTHWKRRLPTVAMMSQTAIGEFYLRPVDY
;
A
#
# COMPACT_ATOMS: atom_id res chain seq x y z
N PRO A 1 -0.95 -2.62 13.72
CA PRO A 1 -2.21 -1.87 13.97
C PRO A 1 -2.61 -0.87 12.86
N LEU A 2 -1.67 -0.21 12.18
CA LEU A 2 -1.98 0.85 11.19
C LEU A 2 -2.04 0.35 9.74
N GLY A 3 -2.06 -0.96 9.50
CA GLY A 3 -1.93 -1.55 8.16
C GLY A 3 -3.12 -1.26 7.23
N ASP A 4 -4.27 -0.89 7.79
CA ASP A 4 -5.48 -0.54 7.04
C ASP A 4 -5.60 0.97 6.77
N LEU A 5 -4.64 1.78 7.24
CA LEU A 5 -4.64 3.22 7.05
C LEU A 5 -3.66 3.61 5.93
N PHE A 6 -4.14 4.49 5.06
CA PHE A 6 -3.29 5.18 4.08
C PHE A 6 -2.27 6.08 4.78
N LYS A 7 -1.16 6.41 4.09
CA LYS A 7 -0.09 7.22 4.70
C LYS A 7 -0.59 8.60 5.14
N THR A 8 -1.47 9.19 4.35
CA THR A 8 -2.20 10.44 4.63
C THR A 8 -3.07 10.33 5.88
N GLN A 9 -3.77 9.21 6.06
CA GLN A 9 -4.56 8.95 7.27
C GLN A 9 -3.69 8.72 8.50
N VAL A 10 -2.55 8.03 8.36
CA VAL A 10 -1.58 7.89 9.45
C VAL A 10 -1.04 9.25 9.87
N ARG A 11 -0.76 10.16 8.93
CA ARG A 11 -0.35 11.54 9.25
C ARG A 11 -1.45 12.32 9.98
N ALA A 12 -2.71 12.18 9.56
CA ALA A 12 -3.84 12.81 10.21
C ALA A 12 -4.04 12.28 11.65
N LEU A 13 -3.95 10.95 11.82
CA LEU A 13 -4.00 10.31 13.12
C LEU A 13 -2.86 10.79 14.02
N ALA A 14 -1.62 10.80 13.52
CA ALA A 14 -0.45 11.24 14.27
C ALA A 14 -0.60 12.67 14.83
N ARG A 15 -1.18 13.59 14.04
CA ARG A 15 -1.53 14.93 14.52
C ARG A 15 -2.55 14.89 15.67
N HIS A 16 -3.57 14.05 15.55
CA HIS A 16 -4.63 13.95 16.54
C HIS A 16 -4.14 13.39 17.89
N VAL A 17 -3.23 12.41 17.88
CA VAL A 17 -2.63 11.86 19.12
C VAL A 17 -1.50 12.71 19.70
N GLY A 18 -1.15 13.85 19.09
CA GLY A 18 -0.15 14.78 19.62
C GLY A 18 1.30 14.38 19.34
N VAL A 19 1.56 13.67 18.23
CA VAL A 19 2.94 13.40 17.79
C VAL A 19 3.68 14.73 17.54
N PRO A 20 4.92 14.91 18.02
CA PRO A 20 5.69 16.14 17.83
C PRO A 20 5.80 16.56 16.36
N GLU A 21 5.73 17.87 16.12
CA GLU A 21 5.75 18.46 14.78
C GLU A 21 7.06 18.16 14.02
N GLU A 22 8.17 18.00 14.73
CA GLU A 22 9.46 17.59 14.17
C GLU A 22 9.36 16.22 13.47
N ILE A 23 8.60 15.28 14.04
CA ILE A 23 8.37 13.95 13.46
C ILE A 23 7.39 14.03 12.30
N LEU A 24 6.34 14.86 12.43
CA LEU A 24 5.30 15.02 11.41
C LEU A 24 5.84 15.67 10.12
N ARG A 25 6.75 16.64 10.25
CA ARG A 25 7.38 17.35 9.13
C ARG A 25 8.52 16.58 8.48
N LYS A 26 9.07 15.57 9.16
CA LYS A 26 10.14 14.76 8.60
C LYS A 26 9.68 14.15 7.26
N PRO A 27 10.41 14.38 6.16
CA PRO A 27 10.06 13.78 4.88
C PRO A 27 10.06 12.25 5.00
N PRO A 28 9.11 11.57 4.35
CA PRO A 28 9.05 10.11 4.39
C PRO A 28 10.25 9.52 3.65
N THR A 29 11.14 8.87 4.40
CA THR A 29 12.34 8.21 3.87
C THR A 29 12.43 6.77 4.39
N PRO A 30 12.92 5.80 3.58
CA PRO A 30 13.17 4.44 4.05
C PRO A 30 14.39 4.33 4.98
N ASP A 31 15.27 5.35 4.96
CA ASP A 31 16.52 5.41 5.73
C ASP A 31 17.48 4.23 5.49
N LEU A 32 17.36 3.59 4.31
CA LEU A 32 18.22 2.48 3.89
C LEU A 32 19.53 2.98 3.28
N VAL A 33 19.48 4.14 2.61
CA VAL A 33 20.62 4.79 1.96
C VAL A 33 20.61 6.28 2.34
N PRO A 34 21.75 6.87 2.74
CA PRO A 34 21.82 8.29 3.07
C PRO A 34 21.31 9.17 1.92
N GLY A 35 20.38 10.09 2.23
CA GLY A 35 19.82 11.03 1.27
C GLY A 35 18.65 10.51 0.42
N GLN A 36 18.23 9.26 0.59
CA GLN A 36 17.09 8.71 -0.13
C GLN A 36 15.77 9.34 0.31
N THR A 37 14.96 9.80 -0.64
CA THR A 37 13.59 10.27 -0.38
C THR A 37 12.60 9.43 -1.16
N THR A 38 11.54 8.95 -0.52
CA THR A 38 10.58 8.08 -1.23
C THR A 38 9.85 8.84 -2.34
N GLU A 39 9.56 10.13 -2.15
CA GLU A 39 8.93 10.95 -3.19
C GLU A 39 9.89 11.22 -4.36
N GLY A 40 11.20 11.30 -4.11
CA GLY A 40 12.22 11.39 -5.17
C GLY A 40 12.33 10.07 -5.96
N ASP A 41 12.32 8.93 -5.28
CA ASP A 41 12.42 7.62 -5.92
C ASP A 41 11.19 7.29 -6.78
N TYR A 42 10.00 7.64 -6.27
CA TYR A 42 8.74 7.33 -6.93
C TYR A 42 8.22 8.48 -7.80
N GLY A 43 8.74 9.70 -7.69
CA GLY A 43 8.28 10.84 -8.49
C GLY A 43 6.80 11.19 -8.32
N ILE A 44 6.14 10.66 -7.27
CA ILE A 44 4.72 10.85 -7.00
C ILE A 44 4.58 11.10 -5.50
N SER A 45 3.83 12.14 -5.12
CA SER A 45 3.57 12.45 -3.71
C SER A 45 2.65 11.40 -3.08
N TYR A 46 2.80 11.20 -1.78
CA TYR A 46 1.92 10.27 -1.04
C TYR A 46 0.44 10.65 -1.14
N ASP A 47 0.12 11.93 -1.24
CA ASP A 47 -1.27 12.40 -1.42
C ASP A 47 -1.89 11.88 -2.71
N LYS A 48 -1.11 11.82 -3.81
CA LYS A 48 -1.57 11.27 -5.08
C LYS A 48 -1.60 9.74 -5.04
N VAL A 49 -0.53 9.11 -4.52
CA VAL A 49 -0.46 7.65 -4.40
C VAL A 49 -1.65 7.10 -3.61
N ASP A 50 -1.94 7.66 -2.44
CA ASP A 50 -3.04 7.19 -1.59
C ASP A 50 -4.41 7.33 -2.28
N ARG A 51 -4.64 8.43 -3.00
CA ARG A 51 -5.90 8.65 -3.74
C ARG A 51 -6.05 7.69 -4.91
N ILE A 52 -4.99 7.50 -5.70
CA ILE A 52 -5.00 6.54 -6.82
C ILE A 52 -5.23 5.12 -6.26
N LEU A 53 -4.48 4.75 -5.22
CA LEU A 53 -4.59 3.45 -4.58
C LEU A 53 -6.00 3.21 -4.03
N TYR A 54 -6.60 4.21 -3.37
CA TYR A 54 -7.98 4.16 -2.88
C TYR A 54 -9.00 3.80 -3.98
N TYR A 55 -8.86 4.37 -5.18
CA TYR A 55 -9.75 4.04 -6.29
C TYR A 55 -9.51 2.63 -6.84
N LEU A 56 -8.24 2.26 -7.03
CA LEU A 56 -7.86 0.95 -7.59
C LEU A 56 -8.31 -0.21 -6.68
N ILE A 57 -8.13 -0.11 -5.35
CA ILE A 57 -8.55 -1.18 -4.43
C ILE A 57 -10.07 -1.33 -4.33
N ARG A 58 -10.83 -0.30 -4.74
CA ARG A 58 -12.30 -0.32 -4.84
C ARG A 58 -12.79 -0.86 -6.18
N GLY A 59 -11.90 -1.38 -7.01
CA GLY A 59 -12.23 -2.04 -8.27
C GLY A 59 -12.39 -1.11 -9.47
N MET A 60 -12.03 0.18 -9.34
CA MET A 60 -12.01 1.07 -10.50
C MET A 60 -10.87 0.68 -11.43
N LYS A 61 -11.14 0.73 -12.73
CA LYS A 61 -10.14 0.47 -13.76
C LYS A 61 -9.19 1.67 -13.90
N PRO A 62 -7.93 1.46 -14.31
CA PRO A 62 -6.96 2.55 -14.51
C PRO A 62 -7.49 3.71 -15.36
N GLU A 63 -8.27 3.43 -16.39
CA GLU A 63 -8.83 4.45 -17.29
C GLU A 63 -9.83 5.37 -16.58
N GLU A 64 -10.61 4.82 -15.65
CA GLU A 64 -11.56 5.57 -14.83
C GLU A 64 -10.86 6.44 -13.78
N VAL A 65 -9.67 6.03 -13.33
CA VAL A 65 -8.84 6.82 -12.42
C VAL A 65 -8.18 7.97 -13.17
N VAL A 66 -7.68 7.72 -14.39
CA VAL A 66 -7.14 8.80 -15.26
C VAL A 66 -8.21 9.86 -15.53
N ALA A 67 -9.44 9.45 -15.83
CA ALA A 67 -10.57 10.36 -16.05
C ALA A 67 -10.91 11.28 -14.85
N ARG A 68 -10.39 10.96 -13.65
CA ARG A 68 -10.56 11.78 -12.42
C ARG A 68 -9.46 12.84 -12.23
N GLY A 69 -8.57 13.00 -13.21
CA GLY A 69 -7.55 14.07 -13.23
C GLY A 69 -6.16 13.64 -12.77
N PHE A 70 -5.87 12.34 -12.71
CA PHE A 70 -4.51 11.82 -12.54
C PHE A 70 -3.86 11.56 -13.89
N THR A 71 -2.53 11.68 -13.97
CA THR A 71 -1.86 11.40 -15.24
C THR A 71 -1.82 9.89 -15.51
N PRO A 72 -1.85 9.44 -16.78
CA PRO A 72 -1.71 8.02 -17.11
C PRO A 72 -0.44 7.40 -16.52
N GLU A 73 0.66 8.15 -16.48
CA GLU A 73 1.94 7.72 -15.92
C GLU A 73 1.84 7.47 -14.40
N GLU A 74 1.19 8.38 -13.66
CA GLU A 74 0.98 8.23 -12.22
C GLU A 74 0.13 7.00 -11.91
N VAL A 75 -0.97 6.82 -12.65
CA VAL A 75 -1.87 5.68 -12.47
C VAL A 75 -1.17 4.37 -12.82
N ALA A 76 -0.44 4.32 -13.94
CA ALA A 76 0.31 3.13 -14.36
C ALA A 76 1.38 2.75 -13.33
N LYS A 77 2.08 3.72 -12.75
CA LYS A 77 3.11 3.47 -11.75
C LYS A 77 2.52 2.88 -10.46
N VAL A 78 1.41 3.43 -9.97
CA VAL A 78 0.74 2.91 -8.77
C VAL A 78 0.10 1.54 -9.04
N ALA A 79 -0.58 1.36 -10.17
CA ALA A 79 -1.19 0.11 -10.56
C ALA A 79 -0.15 -1.01 -10.73
N GLY A 80 0.95 -0.74 -11.45
CA GLY A 80 2.04 -1.69 -11.62
C GLY A 80 2.71 -2.08 -10.30
N ARG A 81 2.84 -1.13 -9.36
CA ARG A 81 3.36 -1.43 -8.02
C ARG A 81 2.39 -2.26 -7.19
N LEU A 82 1.10 -1.94 -7.26
CA LEU A 82 0.05 -2.68 -6.57
C LEU A 82 0.02 -4.14 -7.03
N ASP A 83 0.15 -4.39 -8.34
CA ASP A 83 0.15 -5.73 -8.90
C ASP A 83 1.44 -6.50 -8.57
N SER A 84 2.60 -5.93 -8.87
CA SER A 84 3.91 -6.57 -8.65
C SER A 84 4.26 -6.88 -7.19
N THR A 85 3.58 -6.25 -6.22
CA THR A 85 3.80 -6.48 -4.79
C THR A 85 2.66 -7.25 -4.12
N HIS A 86 1.71 -7.78 -4.88
CA HIS A 86 0.61 -8.59 -4.34
C HIS A 86 1.08 -9.79 -3.52
N TRP A 87 2.15 -10.45 -3.92
CA TRP A 87 2.75 -11.57 -3.19
C TRP A 87 3.20 -11.21 -1.77
N LYS A 88 3.60 -9.95 -1.51
CA LYS A 88 4.03 -9.49 -0.16
C LYS A 88 2.91 -9.50 0.87
N ARG A 89 1.66 -9.60 0.42
CA ARG A 89 0.45 -9.60 1.24
C ARG A 89 -0.16 -10.99 1.38
N ARG A 90 0.51 -12.02 0.85
CA ARG A 90 0.09 -13.43 0.97
C ARG A 90 1.15 -14.24 1.70
N LEU A 91 0.72 -15.35 2.27
CA LEU A 91 1.62 -16.37 2.78
C LEU A 91 2.45 -16.94 1.61
N PRO A 92 3.69 -17.40 1.88
CA PRO A 92 4.50 -18.05 0.86
C PRO A 92 3.77 -19.28 0.30
N THR A 93 3.83 -19.46 -1.02
CA THR A 93 3.28 -20.65 -1.65
C THR A 93 4.06 -21.89 -1.20
N VAL A 94 3.35 -22.87 -0.65
CA VAL A 94 3.91 -24.17 -0.24
C VAL A 94 3.49 -25.25 -1.22
N ALA A 95 4.36 -26.24 -1.42
CA ALA A 95 4.03 -27.38 -2.27
C ALA A 95 2.95 -28.24 -1.59
N MET A 96 1.86 -28.46 -2.31
CA MET A 96 0.71 -29.21 -1.81
C MET A 96 0.99 -30.71 -1.88
N MET A 97 1.27 -31.34 -0.73
CA MET A 97 1.65 -32.75 -0.64
C MET A 97 0.50 -33.68 -0.22
N SER A 98 -0.61 -33.14 0.29
CA SER A 98 -1.80 -33.91 0.68
C SER A 98 -3.08 -33.13 0.41
N GLN A 99 -4.21 -33.84 0.40
CA GLN A 99 -5.55 -33.24 0.29
C GLN A 99 -5.98 -32.45 1.54
N THR A 100 -5.20 -32.52 2.62
CA THR A 100 -5.49 -31.85 3.90
C THR A 100 -4.56 -30.67 4.18
N ALA A 101 -3.86 -30.17 3.16
CA ALA A 101 -2.92 -29.07 3.35
C ALA A 101 -3.64 -27.80 3.83
N ILE A 102 -3.08 -27.23 4.89
CA ILE A 102 -3.63 -26.13 5.69
C ILE A 102 -3.64 -24.84 4.87
N GLY A 103 -4.76 -24.12 4.88
CA GLY A 103 -4.91 -22.82 4.20
C GLY A 103 -5.33 -22.88 2.74
N GLU A 104 -5.25 -24.05 2.09
CA GLU A 104 -5.59 -24.24 0.68
C GLU A 104 -6.79 -25.19 0.51
N PHE A 105 -6.73 -26.42 1.04
CA PHE A 105 -7.84 -27.39 0.99
C PHE A 105 -8.52 -27.64 2.34
N TYR A 106 -7.76 -27.56 3.43
CA TYR A 106 -8.33 -27.73 4.77
C TYR A 106 -8.78 -26.38 5.34
N LEU A 107 -9.98 -25.96 4.94
CA LEU A 107 -10.66 -24.76 5.44
C LEU A 107 -11.54 -25.12 6.64
N ARG A 108 -10.93 -25.33 7.80
CA ARG A 108 -11.67 -25.38 9.07
C ARG A 108 -11.76 -23.98 9.66
N PRO A 109 -12.93 -23.58 10.20
CA PRO A 109 -13.00 -22.41 11.05
C PRO A 109 -11.96 -22.56 12.15
N VAL A 110 -11.16 -21.52 12.34
CA VAL A 110 -10.28 -21.43 13.50
C VAL A 110 -11.21 -21.02 14.64
N ASP A 111 -11.63 -21.96 15.47
CA ASP A 111 -12.40 -21.66 16.67
C ASP A 111 -11.52 -20.75 17.55
N TYR A 112 -11.92 -19.48 17.69
CA TYR A 112 -11.34 -18.47 18.57
C TYR A 112 -12.40 -18.01 19.57
#